data_AF-A0A3M4SDD5-F1
#
_entry.id   AF-A0A3M4SDD5-F1
#
_cell.length_a   1.000
_cell.length_b   1.000
_cell.length_c   1.000
_cell.angle_alpha   90.00
_cell.angle_beta   90.00
_cell.angle_gamma   90.00
#
_symmetry.space_group_name_H-M   'P 1'
#
loop_
_entity.id
_entity.type
_entity.pdbx_description
1 polymer ?
#
loop_
_entity_poly.entity_id
_entity_poly.type
_entity_poly.pdbx_seq_one_letter_code
_entity_poly.pdbx_strand_id
1 'polypeptide(L)' 'MILAAVAGVGLCQMPRCLFKDDIDAGRLVEVLAGYEPEPVEVHAVWPRVSHLRPKVRYVVDELVRLCEHWQ' A
#
# COMPACT_ATOMS: atom_id res chain seq x y z
N MET A 1 -9.17 -2.85 13.88
CA MET A 1 -8.69 -1.45 13.88
C MET A 1 -9.46 -0.62 12.85
N ILE A 2 -9.39 -0.91 11.56
CA ILE A 2 -10.13 -0.17 10.51
C ILE A 2 -11.63 -0.10 10.79
N LEU A 3 -12.29 -1.23 11.02
CA LEU A 3 -13.72 -1.27 11.34
C LEU A 3 -14.09 -0.47 12.61
N ALA A 4 -13.17 -0.36 13.58
CA ALA A 4 -13.40 0.43 14.79
C ALA A 4 -13.33 1.93 14.49
N ALA A 5 -12.42 2.36 13.60
CA ALA A 5 -12.36 3.74 13.12
C ALA A 5 -13.64 4.11 12.35
N VAL A 6 -14.10 3.22 11.45
CA VAL A 6 -15.36 3.40 10.71
C VAL A 6 -16.56 3.48 11.66
N ALA A 7 -16.54 2.71 12.76
CA ALA A 7 -17.56 2.76 13.80
C ALA A 7 -17.45 3.98 14.74
N GLY A 8 -16.50 4.89 14.50
CA GLY A 8 -16.34 6.12 15.30
C GLY A 8 -15.69 5.93 16.67
N VAL A 9 -15.00 4.81 16.90
CA VAL A 9 -14.38 4.48 18.19
C VAL A 9 -13.09 5.26 18.45
N GLY A 10 -12.51 5.89 17.42
CA GLY A 10 -11.33 6.75 17.56
C GLY A 10 -10.53 6.90 16.26
N LEU A 11 -9.27 7.29 16.41
CA LEU A 11 -8.31 7.43 15.30
C LEU A 11 -7.58 6.11 15.01
N CYS A 12 -7.19 5.90 13.76
CA CYS A 12 -6.42 4.73 13.33
C CYS A 12 -5.34 5.13 12.33
N GLN A 13 -4.11 4.67 12.57
CA GLN A 13 -2.98 4.82 11.66
C GLN A 13 -2.63 3.45 11.07
N MET A 14 -2.73 3.32 9.75
CA MET A 14 -2.40 2.14 8.94
C MET A 14 -2.02 2.61 7.52
N PRO A 15 -1.42 1.75 6.68
CA PRO A 15 -1.15 2.09 5.28
C PRO A 15 -2.40 2.60 4.55
N ARG A 16 -2.25 3.70 3.79
CA ARG A 16 -3.33 4.38 3.07
C ARG A 16 -4.15 3.45 2.16
N CYS A 17 -3.52 2.45 1.56
CA CYS A 17 -4.19 1.46 0.69
C CYS A 17 -5.31 0.69 1.42
N LEU A 18 -5.23 0.53 2.73
CA LEU A 18 -6.25 -0.16 3.52
C LEU A 18 -7.47 0.72 3.84
N PHE A 19 -7.34 2.05 3.70
CA PHE A 19 -8.42 3.01 3.96
C PHE A 19 -9.02 3.62 2.69
N LYS A 20 -8.43 3.36 1.52
CA LYS A 20 -8.79 4.01 0.26
C LYS A 20 -10.29 3.99 0.01
N ASP A 21 -10.92 2.83 0.10
CA ASP A 21 -12.35 2.68 -0.19
C ASP A 21 -13.25 3.37 0.85
N ASP A 22 -12.80 3.47 2.10
CA ASP A 22 -13.54 4.14 3.17
C ASP A 22 -13.40 5.67 3.08
N ILE A 23 -12.23 6.17 2.67
CA ILE A 23 -11.99 7.60 2.42
C ILE A 23 -12.73 8.05 1.17
N ASP A 24 -12.63 7.31 0.07
CA ASP A 24 -13.29 7.63 -1.20
C ASP A 24 -14.82 7.63 -1.03
N ALA A 25 -15.35 6.78 -0.14
CA ALA A 25 -16.78 6.75 0.20
C ALA A 25 -17.20 7.76 1.28
N GLY A 26 -16.27 8.57 1.82
CA GLY A 26 -16.54 9.56 2.86
C GLY A 26 -16.89 8.99 4.24
N ARG A 27 -16.66 7.69 4.48
CA ARG A 27 -16.85 7.05 5.79
C ARG A 27 -15.73 7.40 6.77
N LEU A 28 -14.52 7.60 6.24
CA LEU A 28 -13.37 8.07 6.98
C LEU A 28 -12.87 9.38 6.38
N VAL A 29 -12.22 10.19 7.22
CA VAL A 29 -11.54 11.41 6.80
C VAL A 29 -10.10 11.36 7.29
N GLU A 30 -9.19 11.89 6.50
CA GLU A 30 -7.79 12.01 6.90
C GLU A 30 -7.66 13.13 7.94
N VAL A 31 -6.86 12.87 8.97
CA VAL A 31 -6.54 13.83 10.03
C VAL A 31 -5.04 13.85 10.25
N LEU A 32 -4.53 14.95 10.80
CA LEU A 32 -3.10 15.11 11.12
C LEU A 32 -2.17 14.93 9.89
N ALA A 33 -2.61 15.32 8.69
CA ALA A 33 -1.83 15.19 7.44
C ALA A 33 -0.43 15.83 7.52
N GLY A 34 -0.25 16.88 8.33
CA GLY A 34 1.06 17.50 8.59
C GLY A 34 2.05 16.63 9.39
N TYR A 35 1.61 15.47 9.88
CA TYR A 35 2.41 14.49 10.64
C TYR A 35 2.52 13.16 9.90
N GLU A 36 2.32 13.14 8.59
CA GLU A 36 2.48 11.93 7.79
C GLU A 36 3.94 11.40 7.92
N PRO A 37 4.12 10.12 8.27
CA PRO A 37 5.45 9.53 8.34
C PRO A 37 6.05 9.40 6.93
N GLU A 38 7.37 9.22 6.87
CA GLU A 38 8.03 8.94 5.59
C GLU A 38 7.43 7.69 4.92
N PRO A 39 7.26 7.71 3.57
CA PRO A 39 6.76 6.56 2.84
C PRO A 39 7.58 5.31 3.10
N VAL A 40 6.90 4.17 3.26
CA VAL A 40 7.55 2.87 3.43
C VAL A 40 7.85 2.26 2.06
N GLU A 41 9.11 1.96 1.80
CA GLU A 41 9.53 1.29 0.56
C GLU A 41 9.02 -0.16 0.52
N VAL A 42 8.49 -0.56 -0.65
CA VAL A 42 8.06 -1.93 -0.92
C VAL A 42 9.03 -2.55 -1.92
N HIS A 43 9.65 -3.68 -1.54
CA HIS A 43 10.63 -4.36 -2.38
C HIS A 43 10.12 -5.72 -2.83
N ALA A 44 10.32 -6.03 -4.12
CA ALA A 44 10.24 -7.40 -4.62
C ALA A 44 11.59 -8.09 -4.40
N VAL A 45 11.59 -9.23 -3.71
CA VAL A 45 12.80 -9.99 -3.37
C VAL A 45 12.74 -11.42 -3.90
N TRP A 46 13.88 -11.94 -4.37
CA TRP A 46 14.02 -13.32 -4.84
C TRP A 46 15.44 -13.85 -4.58
N PRO A 47 15.64 -15.17 -4.52
CA PRO A 47 16.97 -15.75 -4.33
C PRO A 47 17.94 -15.35 -5.45
N ARG A 48 19.19 -15.08 -5.08
CA ARG A 48 20.27 -14.85 -6.05
C ARG A 48 20.52 -16.15 -6.84
N VAL A 49 20.15 -16.14 -8.11
CA VAL A 49 20.36 -17.26 -9.06
C VAL A 49 20.95 -16.74 -10.35
N SER A 50 21.76 -17.54 -11.05
CA SER A 50 22.43 -17.12 -12.29
C SER A 50 21.46 -16.80 -13.42
N HIS A 51 20.33 -17.52 -13.49
CA HIS A 51 19.26 -17.27 -14.46
C HIS A 51 17.92 -17.24 -13.76
N LEU A 52 17.23 -16.11 -13.81
CA LEU A 52 15.88 -15.98 -13.26
C LEU A 52 14.92 -16.79 -14.13
N ARG A 53 14.08 -17.62 -13.50
CA ARG A 53 13.06 -18.39 -14.23
C ARG A 53 12.13 -17.42 -14.98
N PRO A 54 11.80 -17.65 -16.26
CA PRO A 54 10.99 -16.73 -17.06
C PRO A 54 9.67 -16.31 -16.40
N LYS A 55 9.00 -17.24 -15.70
CA LYS A 55 7.77 -16.95 -14.96
C LYS A 55 7.98 -15.93 -13.83
N VAL A 56 9.10 -15.99 -13.11
CA VAL A 56 9.41 -15.03 -12.03
C VAL A 56 9.77 -13.68 -12.61
N ARG A 57 10.59 -13.65 -13.68
CA ARG A 57 10.89 -12.41 -14.41
C ARG A 57 9.60 -11.71 -14.87
N TYR A 58 8.70 -12.46 -15.51
CA TYR A 58 7.42 -11.91 -15.97
C TYR A 58 6.61 -11.28 -14.84
N VAL A 59 6.50 -11.95 -13.68
CA VAL A 59 5.79 -11.40 -12.52
C VAL A 59 6.46 -10.12 -12.00
N VAL A 60 7.79 -10.10 -11.89
CA VAL A 60 8.52 -8.92 -11.42
C VAL A 60 8.36 -7.74 -12.39
N ASP A 61 8.51 -8.00 -13.69
CA ASP A 61 8.36 -6.97 -14.73
C ASP A 61 6.93 -6.41 -14.73
N GLU A 62 5.92 -7.25 -14.50
CA GLU A 62 4.51 -6.82 -14.39
C GLU A 62 4.22 -6.04 -13.12
N LEU A 63 4.82 -6.41 -11.98
CA LEU A 63 4.72 -5.62 -10.74
C LEU A 63 5.34 -4.24 -10.92
N VAL A 64 6.51 -4.14 -11.58
CA VAL A 64 7.13 -2.85 -11.89
C VAL A 64 6.21 -2.00 -12.76
N ARG A 65 5.66 -2.58 -13.84
CA ARG A 65 4.71 -1.90 -14.74
C ARG A 65 3.47 -1.38 -14.01
N LEU A 66 2.90 -2.16 -13.09
CA LEU A 66 1.73 -1.73 -12.30
C LEU A 66 2.08 -0.59 -11.32
N CYS A 67 3.31 -0.57 -10.81
CA CYS A 67 3.77 0.46 -9.89
C CYS A 67 4.18 1.78 -10.57
N GLU A 68 4.31 1.84 -11.91
CA GLU A 68 4.61 3.10 -12.64
C GLU A 68 3.58 4.20 -12.41
N HIS A 69 2.36 3.84 -12.03
CA HIS A 69 1.25 4.76 -11.74
C HIS A 69 0.86 4.78 -10.26
N TRP A 70 1.65 4.17 -9.38
CA TRP A 70 1.38 4.19 -7.95
C TRP A 70 1.77 5.56 -7.37
N GLN A 71 0.75 6.35 -7.01
CA GLN A 71 0.82 7.49 -6.11
C GLN A 71 0.22 7.12 -4.76
#